data_AF-A0A0U1NMV6-F1
#
_entry.id   AF-A0A0U1NMV6-F1
#
_cell.length_a   1.000
_cell.length_b   1.000
_cell.length_c   1.000
_cell.angle_alpha   90.00
_cell.angle_beta   90.00
_cell.angle_gamma   90.00
#
_symmetry.space_group_name_H-M   'P 1'
#
loop_
_entity.id
_entity.type
_entity.pdbx_description
1 polymer ?
#
loop_
_entity_poly.entity_id
_entity_poly.type
_entity_poly.pdbx_seq_one_letter_code
_entity_poly.pdbx_strand_id
1 'polypeptide(L)'
;MKTYFKYIPLALFTLVIGGSALGKLAQAAPLTDSFAALGYPSYLLTILGVAYLIGLVGLWQTKLQNVKEWAFAGFLIAMTGAFSSHMLAGDPISKAIPSLVLLALLIVSYLLVINKGSRA
;
A
#
# COMPACT_ATOMS: atom_id res chain seq x y z
N MET A 1 -11.37 -13.69 21.93
CA MET A 1 -10.00 -13.16 21.72
C MET A 1 -9.41 -13.44 20.33
N LYS A 2 -9.88 -14.42 19.54
CA LYS A 2 -9.30 -14.80 18.23
C LYS A 2 -9.56 -13.80 17.07
N THR A 3 -10.55 -12.91 17.19
CA THR A 3 -11.03 -12.08 16.05
C THR A 3 -10.17 -10.84 15.74
N TYR A 4 -9.32 -10.36 16.66
CA TYR A 4 -8.57 -9.11 16.49
C TYR A 4 -7.21 -9.30 15.81
N PHE A 5 -6.57 -10.45 16.01
CA PHE A 5 -5.24 -10.75 15.46
C PHE A 5 -5.17 -10.65 13.93
N LYS A 6 -6.26 -10.99 13.23
CA LYS A 6 -6.33 -10.88 11.76
C LYS A 6 -6.18 -9.45 11.22
N TYR A 7 -6.41 -8.43 12.05
CA TYR A 7 -6.30 -7.02 11.65
C TYR A 7 -4.94 -6.41 11.96
N ILE A 8 -4.04 -7.11 12.67
CA ILE A 8 -2.70 -6.61 12.98
C ILE A 8 -1.91 -6.27 11.70
N PRO A 9 -1.77 -7.18 10.72
CA PRO A 9 -1.05 -6.86 9.48
C PRO A 9 -1.71 -5.73 8.70
N LEU A 10 -3.05 -5.65 8.72
CA LEU A 10 -3.78 -4.55 8.09
C LEU A 10 -3.48 -3.20 8.77
N ALA A 11 -3.44 -3.16 10.10
CA ALA A 11 -3.12 -1.97 10.87
C ALA A 11 -1.69 -1.50 10.65
N LEU A 12 -0.72 -2.42 10.61
CA LEU A 12 0.67 -2.11 10.30
C LEU A 12 0.82 -1.56 8.87
N PHE A 13 0.18 -2.21 7.89
CA PHE A 13 0.14 -1.72 6.52
C PHE A 13 -0.46 -0.31 6.45
N THR A 14 -1.58 -0.09 7.14
CA THR A 14 -2.28 1.20 7.19
C THR A 14 -1.41 2.30 7.80
N LEU A 15 -0.68 2.01 8.88
CA LEU A 15 0.18 2.99 9.53
C LEU A 15 1.30 3.46 8.59
N VAL A 16 1.98 2.51 7.93
CA VAL A 16 3.09 2.81 7.02
C VAL A 16 2.59 3.53 5.76
N ILE A 17 1.53 3.02 5.13
CA ILE A 17 0.95 3.64 3.94
C ILE A 17 0.34 5.00 4.25
N GLY A 18 -0.29 5.17 5.41
CA GLY A 18 -0.87 6.43 5.85
C GLY A 18 0.19 7.51 6.02
N GLY A 19 1.29 7.20 6.71
CA GLY A 19 2.45 8.09 6.81
C GLY A 19 3.04 8.43 5.44
N SER A 20 3.17 7.43 4.56
CA SER A 20 3.65 7.64 3.19
C SER A 20 2.69 8.51 2.36
N ALA A 21 1.38 8.34 2.51
CA ALA A 21 0.38 9.13 1.80
C ALA A 21 0.42 10.60 2.23
N LEU A 22 0.47 10.86 3.54
CA LEU A 22 0.62 12.20 4.08
C LEU A 22 1.94 12.85 3.64
N GLY A 23 3.05 12.10 3.67
CA GLY A 23 4.34 12.58 3.18
C GLY A 23 4.31 12.96 1.69
N LYS A 24 3.61 12.18 0.86
CA LYS A 24 3.43 12.51 -0.57
C LYS A 24 2.63 13.80 -0.77
N LEU A 25 1.55 13.97 -0.02
CA LEU A 25 0.72 15.18 -0.07
C LEU A 25 1.46 16.42 0.45
N ALA A 26 2.32 16.23 1.45
CA ALA A 26 3.19 17.27 1.99
C ALA A 26 4.46 17.53 1.16
N GLN A 27 4.67 16.80 0.06
CA GLN A 27 5.88 16.88 -0.78
C GLN A 27 7.18 16.74 0.04
N ALA A 28 7.21 15.76 0.95
CA ALA A 28 8.37 15.52 1.81
C ALA A 28 9.62 15.16 0.98
N ALA A 29 10.76 15.79 1.28
CA ALA A 29 12.00 15.68 0.50
C ALA A 29 12.41 14.24 0.14
N PRO A 30 12.41 13.25 1.06
CA PRO A 30 12.78 11.88 0.71
C PRO A 30 11.91 11.25 -0.38
N LEU A 31 10.64 11.66 -0.48
CA LEU A 31 9.69 11.15 -1.46
C LEU A 31 9.81 11.89 -2.79
N THR A 32 9.97 13.22 -2.77
CA THR A 32 10.20 14.00 -3.98
C THR A 32 11.51 13.60 -4.66
N ASP A 33 12.57 13.40 -3.89
CA ASP A 33 13.88 13.00 -4.40
C ASP A 33 13.83 11.60 -5.00
N SER A 34 13.13 10.66 -4.33
CA SER A 34 12.94 9.31 -4.85
C SER A 34 12.13 9.30 -6.16
N PHE A 35 11.08 10.12 -6.26
CA PHE A 35 10.26 10.19 -7.49
C PHE A 35 11.04 10.84 -8.64
N ALA A 36 11.79 11.91 -8.35
CA ALA A 36 12.64 12.57 -9.33
C ALA A 36 13.74 11.64 -9.84
N ALA A 37 14.38 10.86 -8.96
CA ALA A 37 15.39 9.86 -9.32
C ALA A 37 14.83 8.75 -10.23
N LEU A 38 13.55 8.40 -10.06
CA LEU A 38 12.84 7.45 -10.92
C LEU A 38 12.31 8.09 -12.22
N GLY A 39 12.53 9.40 -12.43
CA GLY A 39 12.03 10.14 -13.59
C GLY A 39 10.54 10.44 -13.55
N TYR A 40 9.88 10.32 -12.39
CA TYR A 40 8.46 10.60 -12.25
C TYR A 40 8.17 12.09 -12.05
N PRO A 41 7.08 12.60 -12.66
CA PRO A 41 6.66 13.98 -12.44
C PRO A 41 6.05 14.15 -11.04
N SER A 42 6.24 15.32 -10.44
CA SER A 42 5.84 15.62 -9.05
C SER A 42 4.34 15.52 -8.79
N TYR A 43 3.49 15.75 -9.79
CA TYR A 43 2.04 15.59 -9.64
C TYR A 43 1.64 14.14 -9.29
N LEU A 44 2.47 13.15 -9.65
CA LEU A 44 2.20 11.74 -9.37
C LEU A 44 2.22 11.46 -7.87
N LEU A 45 3.04 12.18 -7.09
CA LEU A 45 3.02 12.11 -5.63
C LEU A 45 1.64 12.48 -5.09
N THR A 46 1.07 13.59 -5.56
CA THR A 46 -0.25 14.04 -5.11
C THR A 46 -1.34 13.03 -5.49
N ILE A 47 -1.33 12.52 -6.72
CA ILE A 47 -2.28 11.50 -7.17
C ILE A 47 -2.19 10.24 -6.29
N LEU A 48 -0.98 9.72 -6.07
CA LEU A 48 -0.79 8.52 -5.25
C LEU A 48 -1.10 8.77 -3.77
N GLY A 49 -0.80 9.97 -3.24
CA GLY A 49 -1.16 10.35 -1.88
C GLY A 49 -2.66 10.31 -1.65
N VAL A 50 -3.45 10.93 -2.53
CA VAL A 50 -4.92 10.89 -2.46
C VAL A 50 -5.43 9.46 -2.66
N ALA A 51 -4.92 8.75 -3.67
CA ALA A 51 -5.33 7.38 -3.95
C ALA A 51 -5.06 6.43 -2.78
N TYR A 52 -3.94 6.59 -2.07
CA TYR A 52 -3.61 5.79 -0.90
C TYR A 52 -4.60 6.05 0.24
N LEU A 53 -4.97 7.31 0.51
CA LEU A 53 -5.97 7.61 1.54
C LEU A 53 -7.34 7.00 1.20
N ILE A 54 -7.79 7.11 -0.06
CA ILE A 54 -9.04 6.49 -0.52
C ILE A 54 -8.96 4.96 -0.39
N GLY A 55 -7.85 4.37 -0.80
CA GLY A 55 -7.60 2.93 -0.69
C GLY A 55 -7.63 2.46 0.77
N LEU A 56 -7.01 3.19 1.70
CA LEU A 56 -7.04 2.87 3.12
C LEU A 56 -8.46 2.89 3.69
N VAL A 57 -9.27 3.88 3.34
CA VAL A 57 -10.69 3.90 3.71
C VAL A 57 -11.42 2.67 3.15
N GLY A 58 -11.12 2.30 1.89
CA GLY A 58 -11.66 1.10 1.26
C GLY A 58 -11.27 -0.21 1.96
N LEU A 59 -10.03 -0.33 2.45
CA LEU A 59 -9.56 -1.53 3.15
C LEU A 59 -10.28 -1.78 4.48
N TRP A 60 -10.62 -0.71 5.22
CA TRP A 60 -11.28 -0.82 6.52
C TRP A 60 -12.81 -0.93 6.45
N GLN A 61 -13.40 -0.80 5.26
CA GLN A 61 -14.84 -1.01 5.06
C GLN A 61 -15.25 -2.45 5.41
N THR A 62 -16.38 -2.64 6.10
CA THR A 62 -16.90 -3.95 6.51
C THR A 62 -18.14 -4.40 5.74
N LYS A 63 -18.87 -3.46 5.12
CA LYS A 63 -20.17 -3.72 4.48
C LYS A 63 -20.06 -3.99 2.98
N LEU A 64 -19.17 -3.27 2.30
CA LEU A 64 -19.02 -3.33 0.84
C LEU A 64 -17.80 -4.17 0.47
N GLN A 65 -17.99 -5.48 0.35
CA GLN A 65 -16.89 -6.41 0.04
C GLN A 65 -16.18 -6.04 -1.27
N ASN A 66 -16.92 -5.71 -2.33
CA ASN A 66 -16.33 -5.33 -3.61
C ASN A 66 -15.38 -4.14 -3.48
N VAL A 67 -15.74 -3.10 -2.71
CA VAL A 67 -14.87 -1.93 -2.49
C VAL A 67 -13.57 -2.32 -1.80
N LYS A 68 -13.64 -3.23 -0.83
CA LYS A 68 -12.46 -3.76 -0.14
C LYS A 68 -11.56 -4.54 -1.10
N GLU A 69 -12.13 -5.42 -1.92
CA GLU A 69 -11.38 -6.18 -2.95
C GLU A 69 -10.65 -5.23 -3.91
N TRP A 70 -11.33 -4.18 -4.39
CA TRP A 70 -10.72 -3.15 -5.24
C TRP A 70 -9.61 -2.38 -4.54
N ALA A 71 -9.75 -2.08 -3.25
CA ALA A 71 -8.70 -1.44 -2.47
C ALA A 71 -7.46 -2.35 -2.34
N PHE A 72 -7.64 -3.64 -2.07
CA PHE A 72 -6.55 -4.62 -2.08
C PHE A 72 -5.87 -4.70 -3.44
N ALA A 73 -6.65 -4.78 -4.54
CA ALA A 73 -6.10 -4.82 -5.89
C ALA A 73 -5.31 -3.55 -6.23
N GLY A 74 -5.82 -2.37 -5.88
CA GLY A 74 -5.13 -1.10 -6.09
C GLY A 74 -3.78 -1.04 -5.38
N PHE A 75 -3.72 -1.47 -4.12
CA PHE A 75 -2.46 -1.53 -3.38
C PHE A 75 -1.52 -2.62 -3.89
N LEU A 76 -2.03 -3.76 -4.34
CA LEU A 76 -1.23 -4.80 -4.98
C LEU A 76 -0.50 -4.22 -6.20
N ILE A 77 -1.25 -3.56 -7.08
CA ILE A 77 -0.71 -2.90 -8.29
C ILE A 77 0.31 -1.82 -7.90
N ALA A 78 0.00 -0.98 -6.90
CA ALA A 78 0.89 0.10 -6.47
C ALA A 78 2.22 -0.44 -5.89
N MET A 79 2.17 -1.50 -5.07
CA MET A 79 3.39 -2.08 -4.47
C MET A 79 4.22 -2.84 -5.51
N THR A 80 3.58 -3.61 -6.39
CA THR A 80 4.27 -4.25 -7.52
C THR A 80 4.88 -3.21 -8.45
N GLY A 81 4.13 -2.15 -8.77
CA GLY A 81 4.61 -1.03 -9.57
C GLY A 81 5.85 -0.38 -8.95
N ALA A 82 5.80 -0.02 -7.67
CA ALA A 82 6.94 0.57 -6.96
C ALA A 82 8.18 -0.33 -6.98
N PHE A 83 8.00 -1.64 -6.75
CA PHE A 83 9.10 -2.60 -6.86
C PHE A 83 9.67 -2.62 -8.28
N SER A 84 8.83 -2.77 -9.30
CA SER A 84 9.24 -2.77 -10.70
C SER A 84 9.93 -1.48 -11.12
N SER A 85 9.47 -0.31 -10.66
CA SER A 85 10.10 0.99 -10.93
C SER A 85 11.56 1.01 -10.47
N HIS A 86 11.84 0.56 -9.24
CA HIS A 86 13.20 0.49 -8.74
C HIS A 86 14.05 -0.53 -9.53
N MET A 87 13.51 -1.71 -9.84
CA MET A 87 14.27 -2.73 -10.59
C MET A 87 14.61 -2.28 -12.00
N LEU A 88 13.66 -1.66 -12.69
CA LEU A 88 13.84 -1.16 -14.06
C LEU A 88 14.73 0.09 -14.12
N ALA A 89 14.75 0.89 -13.04
CA ALA A 89 15.68 2.02 -12.91
C ALA A 89 17.12 1.58 -12.59
N GLY A 90 17.37 0.27 -12.34
CA GLY A 90 18.68 -0.23 -11.94
C GLY A 90 19.09 0.14 -10.51
N ASP A 91 18.12 0.49 -9.66
CA ASP A 91 18.38 0.81 -8.27
C ASP A 91 18.85 -0.44 -7.49
N PRO A 92 19.66 -0.27 -6.42
CA PRO A 92 19.95 -1.35 -5.50
C PRO A 92 18.66 -1.94 -4.91
N ILE A 93 18.64 -3.27 -4.73
CA ILE A 93 17.45 -3.97 -4.20
C ILE A 93 16.96 -3.41 -2.86
N SER A 94 17.86 -2.85 -2.05
CA SER A 94 17.55 -2.21 -0.77
C SER A 94 16.49 -1.11 -0.89
N LYS A 95 16.44 -0.37 -2.01
CA LYS A 95 15.41 0.64 -2.25
C LYS A 95 14.03 0.05 -2.56
N ALA A 96 13.98 -1.19 -3.07
CA ALA A 96 12.73 -1.89 -3.40
C ALA A 96 12.20 -2.77 -2.26
N ILE A 97 13.01 -3.03 -1.21
CA ILE A 97 12.60 -3.80 -0.03
C ILE A 97 11.31 -3.25 0.61
N PRO A 98 11.14 -1.92 0.82
CA PRO A 98 9.91 -1.40 1.43
C PRO A 98 8.64 -1.81 0.67
N SER A 99 8.65 -1.77 -0.66
CA SER A 99 7.51 -2.22 -1.48
C SER A 99 7.23 -3.72 -1.32
N LEU A 100 8.26 -4.56 -1.21
CA LEU A 100 8.09 -6.00 -1.01
C LEU A 100 7.53 -6.33 0.38
N VAL A 101 8.01 -5.66 1.42
CA VAL A 101 7.52 -5.86 2.79
C VAL A 101 6.05 -5.45 2.89
N LEU A 102 5.69 -4.31 2.31
CA LEU A 102 4.30 -3.83 2.27
C LEU A 102 3.41 -4.77 1.43
N LEU A 103 3.90 -5.26 0.30
CA LEU A 103 3.20 -6.26 -0.52
C LEU A 103 2.93 -7.55 0.27
N ALA A 104 3.93 -8.06 0.99
CA ALA A 104 3.77 -9.24 1.83
C ALA A 104 2.74 -9.02 2.96
N LEU A 105 2.79 -7.87 3.65
CA LEU A 105 1.79 -7.49 4.65
C LEU A 105 0.39 -7.41 4.07
N LEU A 106 0.24 -6.84 2.87
CA LEU A 106 -1.03 -6.74 2.17
C LEU A 106 -1.59 -8.13 1.83
N ILE A 107 -0.78 -9.04 1.30
CA ILE A 107 -1.19 -10.41 0.96
C ILE A 107 -1.60 -11.17 2.22
N VAL A 108 -0.79 -11.11 3.29
CA VAL A 108 -1.13 -11.75 4.57
C VAL A 108 -2.44 -11.17 5.13
N SER A 109 -2.61 -9.85 5.08
CA SER A 109 -3.85 -9.21 5.48
C SER A 109 -5.05 -9.68 4.65
N TYR A 110 -4.89 -9.80 3.33
CA TYR A 110 -5.93 -10.29 2.43
C TYR A 110 -6.39 -11.68 2.85
N LEU A 111 -5.44 -12.61 3.01
CA LEU A 111 -5.72 -13.99 3.40
C LEU A 111 -6.41 -14.10 4.77
N LEU A 112 -6.14 -13.18 5.70
CA LEU A 112 -6.74 -13.20 7.04
C LEU A 112 -8.10 -12.47 7.13
N VAL A 113 -8.30 -11.41 6.34
CA VAL A 113 -9.49 -10.53 6.43
C VAL A 113 -10.58 -10.93 5.43
N ILE A 114 -10.20 -11.39 4.23
CA ILE A 114 -11.12 -11.67 3.13
C ILE A 114 -11.55 -13.14 3.14
N ASN A 115 -10.68 -14.05 3.58
CA ASN A 115 -10.95 -15.48 3.49
C ASN A 115 -12.23 -15.85 4.28
N LYS A 116 -13.23 -16.34 3.53
CA LYS A 116 -14.60 -16.64 3.97
C LYS A 116 -14.72 -17.94 4.80
N GLY A 117 -13.61 -18.59 5.12
CA GLY A 117 -13.55 -19.94 5.72
C GLY A 117 -14.04 -20.10 7.16
N SER A 118 -14.77 -19.15 7.76
CA SER A 118 -15.39 -19.32 9.09
C SER A 118 -16.91 -19.13 9.09
N ARG A 119 -17.55 -19.20 7.91
CA ARG A 119 -19.02 -19.29 7.79
C ARG A 119 -19.44 -20.67 7.28
N ALA A 120 -18.89 -21.73 7.86
CA ALA A 120 -19.38 -23.09 7.76
C ALA A 120 -19.82 -23.53 9.16
#